data_AF-A0A510KDG3-F1
#
_entry.id   AF-A0A510KDG3-F1
#
_cell.length_a   1.000
_cell.length_b   1.000
_cell.length_c   1.000
_cell.angle_alpha   90.00
_cell.angle_beta   90.00
_cell.angle_gamma   90.00
#
_symmetry.space_group_name_H-M   'P 1'
#
loop_
_entity.id
_entity.type
_entity.pdbx_description
1 polymer ?
#
loop_
_entity_poly.entity_id
_entity_poly.type
_entity_poly.pdbx_seq_one_letter_code
_entity_poly.pdbx_strand_id
1 'polypeptide(L)' 'MKIAILLILLVPILFWIVFIWDIFENAVERMKNYNLFGMLVSLGFGVLMAYGLYEFLLKIIDPG' A
#
# COMPACT_ATOMS: atom_id res chain seq x y z
N MET A 1 20.55 13.09 -7.87
CA MET A 1 19.40 13.66 -7.13
C MET A 1 18.28 12.63 -6.88
N LYS A 2 17.74 11.97 -7.93
CA LYS A 2 16.64 10.99 -7.79
C LYS A 2 16.94 9.82 -6.81
N ILE A 3 18.12 9.21 -6.87
CA ILE A 3 18.53 8.12 -5.96
C ILE A 3 18.65 8.59 -4.50
N ALA A 4 19.16 9.80 -4.26
CA ALA A 4 19.27 10.35 -2.91
C ALA A 4 17.89 10.65 -2.30
N ILE A 5 16.94 11.13 -3.10
CA ILE A 5 15.54 11.33 -2.70
C ILE A 5 14.88 9.98 -2.39
N LEU A 6 15.08 8.97 -3.23
CA LEU A 6 14.60 7.60 -2.97
C LEU A 6 15.18 7.01 -1.69
N LEU A 7 16.46 7.24 -1.40
CA LEU A 7 17.10 6.78 -0.15
C LEU A 7 16.52 7.47 1.09
N ILE A 8 16.20 8.76 1.02
CA ILE A 8 15.53 9.50 2.10
C ILE A 8 14.08 9.00 2.27
N LEU A 9 13.39 8.74 1.16
CA LEU A 9 12.01 8.27 1.16
C LEU A 9 11.88 6.76 1.39
N LEU A 10 13.00 6.02 1.45
CA LEU A 10 12.97 4.57 1.60
C LEU A 10 12.24 4.15 2.88
N VAL A 11 12.51 4.83 3.99
CA VAL A 11 11.87 4.56 5.28
C VAL A 11 10.35 4.74 5.21
N PRO A 12 9.81 5.89 4.76
CA PRO A 12 8.36 6.05 4.63
C PRO A 12 7.74 5.11 3.59
N ILE A 13 8.43 4.78 2.50
CA ILE A 13 7.95 3.79 1.51
C ILE A 13 7.80 2.41 2.17
N LEU A 14 8.80 1.96 2.91
CA LEU A 14 8.74 0.68 3.63
C LEU A 14 7.62 0.67 4.67
N PHE A 15 7.44 1.76 5.40
CA PHE A 15 6.33 1.92 6.33
C PHE A 15 4.97 1.75 5.62
N TRP A 16 4.79 2.40 4.47
CA TRP A 16 3.56 2.26 3.69
C TRP A 16 3.34 0.84 3.18
N ILE A 17 4.40 0.13 2.76
CA ILE A 17 4.29 -1.26 2.31
C ILE A 17 3.81 -2.16 3.45
N VAL A 18 4.40 -2.02 4.65
CA VAL A 18 3.97 -2.79 5.83
C VAL A 18 2.54 -2.45 6.20
N PHE A 19 2.17 -1.16 6.19
CA PHE A 19 0.80 -0.75 6.47
C PHE A 19 -0.22 -1.33 5.47
N ILE A 20 0.11 -1.36 4.18
CA ILE A 20 -0.74 -1.98 3.16
C ILE A 20 -0.85 -3.48 3.39
N TRP A 21 0.25 -4.15 3.76
CA TRP A 21 0.26 -5.57 4.10
C TRP A 21 -0.72 -5.90 5.23
N ASP A 22 -0.71 -5.11 6.31
CA ASP A 22 -1.63 -5.28 7.45
C ASP A 22 -3.11 -5.17 7.04
N ILE A 23 -3.42 -4.32 6.05
CA ILE A 23 -4.79 -4.21 5.50
C ILE A 23 -5.19 -5.51 4.79
N PHE A 24 -4.29 -6.11 4.03
CA PHE A 24 -4.55 -7.39 3.36
C PHE A 24 -4.63 -8.55 4.35
N GLU A 25 -3.79 -8.59 5.39
CA GLU A 25 -3.93 -9.59 6.46
C GLU A 25 -5.29 -9.49 7.16
N ASN A 26 -5.74 -8.27 7.47
CA ASN A 26 -7.05 -8.02 8.06
C ASN A 26 -8.19 -8.45 7.12
N ALA A 27 -8.03 -8.26 5.81
CA ALA A 27 -9.00 -8.79 4.83
C ALA A 27 -9.07 -10.32 4.87
N VAL A 28 -7.92 -11.00 4.91
CA VAL A 28 -7.82 -12.47 5.00
C VAL A 28 -8.43 -12.98 6.31
N GLU A 29 -8.20 -12.29 7.43
CA GLU A 29 -8.80 -12.65 8.72
C GLU A 29 -10.33 -12.49 8.67
N ARG A 30 -10.83 -11.41 8.07
CA ARG A 30 -12.27 -11.21 7.88
C ARG A 30 -12.92 -12.24 6.97
N MET A 31 -12.19 -12.73 5.96
CA MET A 31 -12.62 -13.84 5.11
C MET A 31 -12.82 -15.12 5.93
N LYS A 32 -11.87 -15.45 6.82
CA LYS A 32 -11.97 -16.61 7.72
C LYS A 32 -13.15 -16.50 8.68
N ASN A 33 -13.52 -15.28 9.07
CA ASN A 33 -14.64 -14.99 9.97
C ASN A 33 -15.99 -14.82 9.26
N TYR A 34 -16.10 -15.21 7.98
CA TYR A 34 -17.32 -15.05 7.14
C TYR A 34 -17.85 -13.60 7.04
N ASN A 35 -17.02 -12.60 7.34
CA ASN A 35 -17.38 -11.19 7.22
C ASN A 35 -17.06 -10.67 5.81
N LEU A 36 -17.91 -11.02 4.85
CA LEU A 36 -17.70 -10.70 3.43
C LEU A 36 -17.63 -9.19 3.16
N PHE A 37 -18.53 -8.40 3.75
CA PHE A 37 -18.56 -6.95 3.55
C PHE A 37 -17.29 -6.29 4.11
N GLY A 38 -16.89 -6.67 5.33
CA GLY A 38 -15.66 -6.19 5.94
C GLY A 38 -14.41 -6.57 5.14
N MET A 39 -14.37 -7.79 4.60
CA MET A 39 -13.29 -8.24 3.71
C MET A 39 -13.23 -7.39 2.43
N LEU A 40 -14.36 -7.18 1.74
CA LEU A 40 -14.41 -6.39 0.50
C LEU A 40 -13.98 -4.95 0.71
N VAL A 41 -14.39 -4.34 1.83
CA VAL A 41 -13.94 -2.99 2.22
C VAL A 41 -12.43 -2.98 2.41
N SER A 42 -11.86 -3.89 3.21
CA SER A 42 -10.41 -3.95 3.43
C SER A 42 -9.63 -4.18 2.13
N LEU A 43 -10.09 -5.08 1.26
CA LEU A 43 -9.47 -5.30 -0.06
C LEU A 43 -9.52 -4.06 -0.93
N GLY A 44 -10.68 -3.38 -1.01
CA GLY A 44 -10.83 -2.15 -1.77
C GLY A 44 -9.88 -1.05 -1.29
N PHE A 45 -9.78 -0.87 0.02
CA PHE A 45 -8.82 0.07 0.62
C PHE A 45 -7.37 -0.33 0.33
N GLY A 46 -7.01 -1.60 0.52
CA GLY A 46 -5.66 -2.11 0.26
C GLY A 46 -5.21 -1.89 -1.18
N VAL A 47 -6.09 -2.16 -2.15
CA VAL A 47 -5.83 -1.95 -3.58
C VAL A 47 -5.66 -0.46 -3.92
N LEU A 48 -6.55 0.41 -3.41
CA LEU A 48 -6.43 1.86 -3.65
C LEU A 48 -5.14 2.44 -3.07
N MET A 49 -4.75 1.99 -1.87
CA MET A 49 -3.53 2.43 -1.21
C MET A 49 -2.28 1.94 -1.94
N ALA A 50 -2.27 0.68 -2.39
CA ALA A 50 -1.19 0.13 -3.21
C ALA A 50 -1.06 0.87 -4.54
N TYR A 51 -2.17 1.18 -5.21
CA TYR A 51 -2.18 1.97 -6.43
C TYR A 51 -1.66 3.40 -6.20
N GLY A 52 -2.08 4.06 -5.11
CA GLY A 52 -1.57 5.37 -4.73
C GLY A 52 -0.06 5.38 -4.47
N LEU A 53 0.45 4.36 -3.79
CA LEU A 53 1.89 4.18 -3.56
C LEU A 53 2.63 3.96 -4.89
N TYR A 54 2.07 3.15 -5.79
CA TYR A 54 2.64 2.94 -7.13
C TYR A 54 2.74 4.25 -7.94
N GLU A 55 1.66 5.03 -8.01
CA GLU A 55 1.63 6.32 -8.69
C GLU A 55 2.63 7.33 -8.07
N PHE A 56 2.75 7.32 -6.75
CA PHE A 56 3.74 8.15 -6.04
C PHE A 56 5.18 7.76 -6.41
N LEU A 57 5.48 6.45 -6.42
CA LEU A 57 6.80 5.94 -6.81
C LEU A 57 7.12 6.27 -8.27
N LEU A 58 6.15 6.11 -9.18
CA LEU A 58 6.30 6.49 -10.59
C LEU A 58 6.70 7.97 -10.72
N LYS A 59 5.98 8.88 -10.07
CA LYS A 59 6.28 10.33 -10.12
C LYS A 59 7.67 10.68 -9.58
N ILE A 60 8.22 9.89 -8.65
CA ILE A 60 9.58 10.09 -8.13
C ILE A 60 10.62 9.57 -9.12
N ILE A 61 10.38 8.40 -9.70
CA ILE A 61 11.30 7.75 -10.63
C ILE A 61 11.32 8.52 -11.96
N ASP A 62 10.15 8.87 -12.48
CA ASP A 62 9.97 9.61 -13.72
C ASP A 62 8.86 10.67 -13.60
N PRO A 63 9.22 11.93 -13.29
CA PRO A 63 8.25 13.03 -13.18
C PRO A 63 7.82 13.62 -14.54
N GLY A 64 8.14 12.97 -15.65
CA GLY A 64 7.91 13.43 -17.04
C GLY A 64 6.54 13.09 -17.60
#